data_AF-A0A2H3J434-F1
#
_entry.id   AF-A0A2H3J434-F1
#
_cell.length_a   1.000
_cell.length_b   1.000
_cell.length_c   1.000
_cell.angle_alpha   90.00
_cell.angle_beta   90.00
_cell.angle_gamma   90.00
#
_symmetry.space_group_name_H-M   'P 1'
#
loop_
_entity.id
_entity.type
_entity.pdbx_description
1 polymer ?
#
loop_
_entity_poly.entity_id
_entity_poly.type
_entity_poly.pdbx_seq_one_letter_code
_entity_poly.pdbx_strand_id
1 'polypeptide(L)' 'PSPPRSVFVHQNLPADYFGPKGRILKQHAYCSNQVTTLKYSLITFLPRNLLEQFRRVANIFFSVIAIRHYNPPI' A
#
# COMPACT_ATOMS: atom_id res chain seq x y z
N PRO A 1 16.13 -13.29 -13.07
CA PRO A 1 16.89 -13.72 -11.87
C PRO A 1 16.99 -12.57 -10.86
N SER A 2 16.43 -12.74 -9.66
CA SER A 2 16.69 -11.81 -8.54
C SER A 2 18.18 -11.83 -8.20
N PRO A 3 18.81 -10.66 -7.90
CA PRO A 3 20.21 -10.63 -7.52
C PRO A 3 20.45 -11.51 -6.27
N PRO A 4 21.59 -12.21 -6.20
CA PRO A 4 21.94 -13.03 -5.05
C PRO A 4 21.97 -12.15 -3.79
N ARG A 5 21.37 -12.64 -2.69
CA ARG A 5 21.37 -11.94 -1.41
C ARG A 5 22.60 -12.35 -0.60
N SER A 6 23.27 -11.38 0.01
CA SER A 6 24.46 -11.56 0.85
C SER A 6 24.21 -10.96 2.24
N VAL A 7 24.43 -11.75 3.29
CA VAL A 7 24.28 -11.32 4.69
C VAL A 7 25.64 -11.37 5.36
N PHE A 8 26.10 -10.24 5.89
CA PHE A 8 27.38 -10.10 6.57
C PHE A 8 27.16 -10.12 8.08
N VAL A 9 27.79 -11.06 8.79
CA VAL A 9 27.68 -11.21 10.25
C VAL A 9 29.03 -10.87 10.87
N HIS A 10 29.04 -9.98 11.86
CA HIS A 10 30.26 -9.46 12.50
C HIS A 10 31.26 -8.77 11.53
N GLN A 11 30.78 -8.29 10.38
CA GLN A 11 31.57 -7.58 9.37
C GLN A 11 30.86 -6.28 8.98
N ASN A 12 31.63 -5.24 8.65
CA ASN A 12 31.09 -3.99 8.10
C ASN A 12 30.55 -4.24 6.69
N LEU A 13 29.50 -3.48 6.31
CA LEU A 13 28.93 -3.54 4.98
C LEU A 13 29.97 -3.04 3.95
N PRO A 14 30.14 -3.69 2.79
CA PRO A 14 31.12 -3.25 1.78
C PRO A 14 30.82 -1.82 1.29
N ALA A 15 31.86 -1.06 0.95
CA ALA A 15 31.73 0.34 0.51
C ALA A 15 30.80 0.49 -0.72
N ASP A 16 30.81 -0.51 -1.60
CA ASP A 16 30.01 -0.55 -2.84
C ASP A 16 28.49 -0.60 -2.59
N TYR A 17 28.07 -0.85 -1.34
CA TYR A 17 26.66 -0.91 -0.96
C TYR A 17 26.11 0.47 -0.58
N PHE A 18 26.97 1.47 -0.41
CA PHE A 18 26.57 2.84 -0.08
C PHE A 18 26.45 3.68 -1.35
N GLY A 19 25.34 4.41 -1.45
CA GLY A 19 25.19 5.47 -2.44
C GLY A 19 25.97 6.73 -2.07
N PRO A 20 25.94 7.76 -2.93
CA PRO A 20 26.69 9.02 -2.73
C PRO A 20 26.31 9.81 -1.47
N LYS A 21 25.23 9.41 -0.78
CA LYS A 21 24.72 10.02 0.46
C LYS A 21 24.96 9.13 1.69
N GLY A 22 25.82 8.11 1.61
CA GLY A 22 26.09 7.17 2.71
C GLY A 22 24.88 6.30 3.08
N ARG A 23 23.86 6.23 2.22
CA ARG A 23 22.68 5.37 2.41
C ARG A 23 22.85 4.08 1.61
N ILE A 24 22.31 2.99 2.14
CA ILE A 24 22.32 1.70 1.43
C ILE A 24 21.56 1.83 0.11
N LEU A 25 22.17 1.36 -0.98
CA LEU A 25 21.56 1.35 -2.30
C LEU A 25 20.26 0.53 -2.28
N LYS A 26 19.22 1.01 -2.99
CA LYS A 26 17.91 0.33 -3.04
C LYS A 26 18.00 -1.12 -3.50
N GLN A 27 18.99 -1.45 -4.33
CA GLN A 27 19.25 -2.81 -4.82
C GLN A 27 19.72 -3.79 -3.71
N HIS A 28 20.29 -3.27 -2.63
CA HIS A 28 20.73 -4.03 -1.46
C HIS A 28 19.80 -3.84 -0.24
N ALA A 29 18.72 -3.07 -0.40
CA ALA A 29 17.73 -2.90 0.65
C ALA A 29 16.82 -4.13 0.70
N TYR A 30 16.76 -4.76 1.88
CA TYR A 30 15.87 -5.89 2.12
C TYR A 30 14.44 -5.44 2.43
N CYS A 31 13.47 -6.30 2.13
CA CYS A 31 12.10 -6.11 2.55
C CYS A 31 12.02 -6.12 4.09
N SER A 32 11.11 -5.33 4.64
CA SER A 32 10.77 -5.38 6.06
C SER A 32 10.16 -6.75 6.41
N ASN A 33 10.41 -7.24 7.63
CA ASN A 33 9.75 -8.44 8.17
C ASN A 33 8.30 -8.18 8.65
N GLN A 34 7.68 -7.12 8.12
CA GLN A 34 6.32 -6.78 8.44
C GLN A 34 5.36 -7.68 7.64
N VAL A 35 4.67 -8.56 8.34
CA VAL A 35 3.62 -9.40 7.75
C VAL A 35 2.32 -8.61 7.73
N THR A 36 1.86 -8.24 6.53
CA THR A 36 0.57 -7.60 6.32
C THR A 36 -0.40 -8.59 5.69
N THR A 37 -1.36 -9.10 6.46
CA THR A 37 -2.42 -10.01 5.97
C THR A 37 -3.65 -9.26 5.46
N LEU A 38 -3.73 -7.95 5.71
CA LEU A 38 -4.80 -7.09 5.21
C LEU A 38 -4.63 -6.87 3.70
N LYS A 39 -5.66 -7.24 2.92
CA LYS A 39 -5.72 -6.99 1.47
C LYS A 39 -5.70 -5.49 1.12
N TYR A 40 -6.05 -4.64 2.08
CA TYR A 40 -6.13 -3.19 1.91
C TYR A 40 -5.43 -2.48 3.08
N SER A 41 -4.65 -1.46 2.77
CA SER A 41 -4.21 -0.46 3.77
C SER A 41 -5.36 0.49 4.10
N LEU A 42 -5.37 1.08 5.29
CA LEU A 42 -6.43 2.00 5.78
C LEU A 42 -6.83 3.07 4.75
N ILE A 43 -5.85 3.67 4.07
CA ILE A 43 -6.08 4.71 3.06
C ILE A 43 -6.67 4.11 1.77
N THR A 44 -6.23 2.92 1.39
CA THR A 44 -6.70 2.24 0.17
C THR A 44 -8.01 1.49 0.36
N PHE A 45 -8.45 1.29 1.61
CA PHE A 45 -9.68 0.57 1.95
C PHE A 45 -10.90 1.32 1.44
N LEU A 46 -11.05 2.60 1.78
CA LEU A 46 -12.22 3.39 1.40
C LEU A 46 -12.45 3.46 -0.12
N PRO A 47 -11.47 3.86 -0.95
CA PRO A 47 -11.69 3.94 -2.39
C PRO A 47 -11.94 2.56 -3.03
N ARG A 48 -11.21 1.51 -2.61
CA ARG A 48 -11.40 0.17 -3.20
C ARG A 48 -12.70 -0.49 -2.76
N ASN A 49 -13.05 -0.39 -1.48
CA ASN A 49 -14.29 -0.92 -0.95
C ASN A 49 -15.50 -0.24 -1.60
N LEU A 50 -15.45 1.09 -1.75
CA LEU A 50 -16.55 1.85 -2.35
C LEU A 50 -16.70 1.55 -3.86
N LEU A 51 -15.59 1.44 -4.60
CA LEU A 51 -15.62 1.01 -6.01
C LEU A 51 -16.21 -0.41 -6.15
N GLU A 52 -15.84 -1.33 -5.26
CA GLU A 52 -16.37 -2.71 -5.28
C GLU A 52 -17.86 -2.74 -4.90
N GLN A 53 -18.30 -1.92 -3.95
CA GLN A 53 -19.70 -1.77 -3.59
C GLN A 53 -20.55 -1.13 -4.70
N PHE A 54 -20.03 -0.14 -5.43
CA PHE A 54 -20.75 0.50 -6.54
C PHE A 54 -20.82 -0.35 -7.82
N ARG A 55 -20.09 -1.46 -7.94
CA ARG A 55 -20.31 -2.41 -9.05
C ARG A 55 -21.67 -3.09 -9.01
N ARG A 56 -22.34 -3.11 -7.84
CA ARG A 56 -23.68 -3.66 -7.71
C ARG A 56 -24.72 -2.56 -7.96
N VAL A 57 -25.52 -2.71 -9.01
CA VAL A 57 -26.55 -1.72 -9.43
C VAL A 57 -27.50 -1.33 -8.27
N ALA A 58 -27.84 -2.29 -7.40
CA ALA A 58 -28.67 -2.03 -6.22
C ALA A 58 -28.02 -1.01 -5.24
N ASN A 59 -26.71 -1.10 -5.01
CA ASN A 59 -26.02 -0.16 -4.12
C ASN A 59 -25.98 1.26 -4.72
N ILE A 60 -25.86 1.38 -6.05
CA ILE A 60 -25.97 2.67 -6.74
C ILE A 60 -27.34 3.29 -6.50
N PHE A 61 -28.43 2.53 -6.65
CA PHE A 61 -29.79 3.01 -6.44
C PHE A 61 -30.00 3.56 -5.03
N PHE A 62 -29.61 2.80 -4.00
CA PHE A 62 -29.73 3.26 -2.61
C PHE A 62 -28.86 4.48 -2.32
N SER A 63 -27.65 4.56 -2.88
CA SER A 63 -26.79 5.73 -2.68
C SER A 63 -27.33 6.99 -3.36
N VAL A 64 -27.92 6.89 -4.55
CA VAL A 64 -28.54 8.05 -5.24
C VAL A 64 -29.74 8.59 -4.42
N ILE A 65 -30.55 7.69 -3.86
CA ILE A 65 -31.67 8.07 -2.99
C ILE A 65 -31.14 8.71 -1.69
N ALA A 66 -30.12 8.12 -1.06
CA ALA A 66 -29.52 8.65 0.15
C ALA A 66 -28.93 10.06 -0.05
N ILE A 67 -28.23 10.30 -1.16
CA ILE A 67 -27.67 11.62 -1.50
C ILE A 67 -28.78 12.63 -1.76
N ARG A 68 -29.84 12.25 -2.47
CA ARG A 68 -30.99 13.13 -2.71
C ARG A 68 -31.70 13.51 -1.40
N HIS A 69 -31.80 12.57 -0.46
CA HIS A 69 -32.44 12.79 0.84
C HIS A 69 -31.58 13.59 1.82
N TYR A 70 -30.26 13.62 1.62
CA TYR A 70 -29.31 14.26 2.53
C TYR A 70 -29.42 15.79 2.60
N ASN A 71 -29.88 16.46 1.54
CA ASN A 71 -30.27 17.87 1.62
C ASN A 71 -31.78 17.94 1.89
N PRO A 72 -32.21 18.13 3.15
CA PRO A 72 -33.61 18.46 3.39
C PRO A 72 -33.95 19.76 2.64
N PRO A 73 -35.14 19.87 2.02
CA PRO A 73 -35.59 21.15 1.47
C PRO A 73 -35.65 22.15 2.64
N ILE A 74 -34.89 23.23 2.49
CA ILE A 74 -34.84 24.39 3.39
C ILE A 74 -36.19 25.09 3.36
#